data_AF-A0A7C7Q274-F1
#
_entry.id   AF-A0A7C7Q274-F1
#
_cell.length_a   1.000
_cell.length_b   1.000
_cell.length_c   1.000
_cell.angle_alpha   90.00
_cell.angle_beta   90.00
_cell.angle_gamma   90.00
#
_symmetry.space_group_name_H-M   'P 1'
#
loop_
_entity.id
_entity.type
_entity.pdbx_description
1 polymer ?
#
loop_
_entity_poly.entity_id
_entity_poly.type
_entity_poly.pdbx_seq_one_letter_code
_entity_poly.pdbx_strand_id
1 'polypeptide(L)'
;MDRELREGELILGYYRVLGTIGKGDFGVVYKVRGEKGRYRGKILALKVATNPYAVEHLWKEAQTLILFNHPNIISLQSYLYKKESRELYVLYEL
;
A
#
# COMPACT_ATOMS: atom_id res chain seq x y z
N MET A 1 5.51 17.79 -4.94
CA MET A 1 4.25 17.32 -5.55
C MET A 1 4.26 15.81 -5.47
N ASP A 2 3.30 15.22 -4.76
CA ASP A 2 3.15 13.77 -4.67
C ASP A 2 2.82 13.22 -6.06
N ARG A 3 3.66 12.32 -6.57
CA ARG A 3 3.43 11.68 -7.87
C ARG A 3 2.34 10.63 -7.71
N GLU A 4 1.16 10.92 -8.25
CA GLU A 4 0.09 9.94 -8.34
C GLU A 4 0.41 8.92 -9.44
N LEU A 5 0.26 7.64 -9.11
CA LEU A 5 0.63 6.53 -9.99
C LEU A 5 -0.54 6.23 -10.93
N ARG A 6 -0.25 6.09 -12.22
CA ARG A 6 -1.27 5.84 -13.25
C ARG A 6 -1.55 4.36 -13.39
N GLU A 7 -2.73 4.04 -13.90
CA GLU A 7 -3.09 2.67 -14.28
C GLU A 7 -2.06 2.09 -15.27
N GLY A 8 -1.69 0.83 -15.05
CA GLY A 8 -0.66 0.13 -15.81
C GLY A 8 0.77 0.33 -15.32
N GLU A 9 1.06 1.35 -14.48
CA GLU A 9 2.39 1.54 -13.89
C GLU A 9 2.75 0.39 -12.94
N LEU A 10 4.04 0.06 -12.87
CA LEU A 10 4.57 -0.99 -11.99
C LEU A 10 5.20 -0.37 -10.73
N ILE A 11 4.58 -0.60 -9.58
CA ILE A 11 5.02 -0.12 -8.28
C ILE A 11 5.94 -1.15 -7.62
N LEU A 12 7.06 -0.66 -7.07
CA LEU A 12 8.13 -1.45 -6.42
C LEU A 12 8.73 -2.55 -7.31
N GLY A 13 8.37 -2.61 -8.60
CA GLY A 13 8.73 -3.71 -9.50
C GLY A 13 7.90 -4.99 -9.30
N TYR A 14 6.86 -4.99 -8.45
CA TYR A 14 6.08 -6.18 -8.10
C TYR A 14 4.58 -6.04 -8.34
N TYR A 15 4.03 -4.83 -8.29
CA TYR A 15 2.58 -4.61 -8.27
C TYR A 15 2.15 -3.68 -9.41
N ARG A 16 1.32 -4.17 -10.33
CA ARG A 16 0.76 -3.37 -11.41
C ARG A 16 -0.46 -2.60 -10.89
N VAL A 17 -0.50 -1.30 -11.12
CA VAL A 17 -1.66 -0.46 -10.77
C VAL A 17 -2.83 -0.78 -11.68
N LEU A 18 -3.98 -1.04 -11.07
CA LEU A 18 -5.27 -1.20 -11.75
C LEU A 18 -6.16 0.04 -11.61
N GLY A 19 -5.83 0.94 -10.68
CA GLY A 19 -6.52 2.22 -10.49
C GLY A 19 -6.43 2.73 -9.06
N THR A 20 -6.76 4.01 -8.86
CA THR A 20 -6.90 4.61 -7.53
C THR A 20 -8.28 4.27 -6.96
N ILE A 21 -8.33 3.76 -5.73
CA ILE A 21 -9.58 3.42 -5.03
C ILE A 21 -9.85 4.30 -3.81
N GLY A 22 -8.86 5.09 -3.37
CA GLY A 22 -9.03 6.04 -2.30
C GLY A 22 -7.92 7.08 -2.28
N LYS A 23 -8.25 8.31 -1.90
CA LYS A 23 -7.30 9.41 -1.76
C LYS A 23 -7.74 10.31 -0.61
N GLY A 24 -6.80 10.66 0.25
CA GLY A 24 -7.03 11.60 1.35
C GLY A 24 -5.72 12.07 1.96
N ASP A 25 -5.80 12.76 3.09
CA ASP A 25 -4.65 13.40 3.74
C ASP A 25 -3.56 12.40 4.17
N PHE A 26 -3.96 11.16 4.49
CA PHE A 26 -3.08 10.08 4.93
C PHE A 26 -2.53 9.22 3.79
N GLY A 27 -2.63 9.69 2.55
CA GLY A 27 -2.05 9.04 1.36
C GLY A 27 -3.07 8.56 0.34
N VAL A 28 -2.57 7.78 -0.61
CA VAL A 28 -3.35 7.25 -1.74
C VAL A 28 -3.41 5.73 -1.66
N VAL A 29 -4.58 5.17 -1.93
CA VAL A 29 -4.81 3.73 -1.98
C VAL A 29 -5.05 3.32 -3.43
N TYR A 30 -4.20 2.42 -3.91
CA TYR A 30 -4.29 1.85 -5.26
C TYR A 30 -4.80 0.43 -5.20
N LYS A 31 -5.72 0.08 -6.09
CA LYS A 31 -5.99 -1.31 -6.43
C LYS A 31 -4.85 -1.80 -7.30
N VAL A 32 -4.22 -2.90 -6.92
CA VAL A 32 -3.05 -3.43 -7.61
C VAL A 32 -3.17 -4.92 -7.88
N ARG A 33 -2.50 -5.41 -8.92
CA ARG A 33 -2.29 -6.83 -9.19
C ARG A 33 -0.84 -7.21 -8.92
N GLY A 34 -0.60 -8.27 -8.16
CA GLY A 34 0.75 -8.82 -8.02
C GLY A 34 1.22 -9.44 -9.34
N GLU A 35 2.33 -8.96 -9.88
CA GLU A 35 2.90 -9.47 -11.14
C GLU A 35 3.89 -10.61 -10.90
N LYS A 36 4.54 -10.64 -9.73
CA LYS A 36 5.52 -11.66 -9.35
C LYS A 36 5.62 -11.84 -7.83
N GLY A 37 6.33 -12.87 -7.38
CA GLY A 37 6.51 -13.19 -5.96
C GLY A 37 5.28 -13.82 -5.30
N ARG A 38 5.18 -13.74 -3.97
CA ARG A 38 4.15 -14.38 -3.15
C ARG A 38 2.71 -14.04 -3.57
N TYR A 39 2.49 -12.83 -4.07
CA TYR A 39 1.16 -12.32 -4.43
C TYR A 39 0.87 -12.35 -5.92
N ARG A 40 1.65 -13.11 -6.72
CA ARG A 40 1.44 -13.21 -8.17
C ARG A 40 0.00 -13.60 -8.50
N GLY A 41 -0.64 -12.82 -9.36
CA GLY A 41 -2.02 -12.99 -9.80
C GLY A 41 -3.09 -12.47 -8.84
N LYS A 42 -2.75 -12.13 -7.58
CA LYS A 42 -3.72 -11.61 -6.61
C LYS A 42 -4.00 -10.14 -6.84
N ILE A 43 -5.24 -9.74 -6.59
CA ILE A 43 -5.67 -8.34 -6.51
C ILE A 43 -5.63 -7.92 -5.04
N LEU A 44 -5.05 -6.77 -4.76
CA LEU A 44 -4.73 -6.27 -3.41
C LEU A 44 -4.96 -4.75 -3.35
N ALA A 45 -5.02 -4.20 -2.15
CA ALA A 45 -4.98 -2.75 -1.91
C ALA A 45 -3.58 -2.33 -1.44
N LEU A 46 -3.01 -1.31 -2.08
CA LEU A 46 -1.71 -0.75 -1.74
C LEU A 46 -1.86 0.71 -1.32
N LYS A 47 -1.71 0.98 -0.02
CA LYS A 47 -1.69 2.34 0.52
C LYS A 47 -0.28 2.89 0.50
N VAL A 48 -0.13 4.12 0.01
CA VAL A 48 1.16 4.81 -0.13
C VAL A 48 1.08 6.16 0.57
N ALA A 49 2.01 6.38 1.50
CA ALA A 49 2.24 7.67 2.16
C ALA A 49 3.65 8.18 1.87
N THR A 50 3.75 9.45 1.51
CA THR A 50 4.99 10.12 1.02
C THR A 50 5.42 11.27 1.92
N ASN A 51 4.46 12.01 2.50
CA ASN A 51 4.76 13.11 3.41
C ASN A 51 4.98 12.60 4.85
N PRO A 52 5.85 13.26 5.66
CA PRO A 52 6.22 12.76 6.99
C PRO A 52 5.05 12.52 7.94
N TYR A 53 4.04 13.40 7.91
CA TYR A 53 2.85 13.28 8.76
C TYR A 53 2.03 12.04 8.40
N ALA A 54 1.71 11.85 7.12
CA ALA A 54 1.00 10.67 6.65
C ALA A 54 1.78 9.37 6.90
N VAL A 55 3.11 9.41 6.74
CA VAL A 55 3.98 8.26 7.01
C VAL A 55 3.94 7.84 8.47
N GLU A 56 4.00 8.80 9.41
CA GLU A 56 3.89 8.49 10.84
C GLU A 56 2.54 7.85 11.18
N HIS A 57 1.45 8.37 10.63
CA HIS A 57 0.11 7.82 10.84
C HIS A 57 -0.05 6.43 10.22
N LEU A 58 0.46 6.21 9.01
CA LEU A 58 0.42 4.91 8.35
C LEU A 58 1.30 3.88 9.07
N TRP A 59 2.40 4.29 9.72
CA TRP A 59 3.16 3.40 10.60
C TRP A 59 2.34 2.91 11.79
N LYS A 60 1.59 3.79 12.46
CA LYS A 60 0.71 3.42 13.58
C LYS A 60 -0.37 2.43 13.13
N GLU A 61 -0.94 2.66 11.95
CA GLU A 61 -1.91 1.76 11.32
C GLU A 61 -1.29 0.37 11.05
N ALA A 62 -0.10 0.33 10.42
CA ALA A 62 0.58 -0.92 10.12
C ALA A 62 0.96 -1.71 11.39
N GLN A 63 1.50 -1.03 12.41
CA GLN A 63 1.86 -1.63 13.69
C GLN A 63 0.65 -2.18 14.45
N THR A 64 -0.51 -1.55 14.28
CA THR A 64 -1.76 -2.02 14.88
C THR A 64 -2.26 -3.26 14.13
N LEU A 65 -2.42 -3.15 12.80
CA LEU A 65 -3.08 -4.18 11.99
C LEU A 65 -2.25 -5.45 11.80
N ILE A 66 -0.92 -5.39 11.89
CA ILE A 66 -0.06 -6.57 11.76
C ILE A 66 -0.30 -7.62 12.87
N LEU A 67 -0.89 -7.20 14.00
CA LEU A 67 -1.20 -8.06 15.13
C LEU A 67 -2.55 -8.78 15.00
N PHE A 68 -3.38 -8.40 14.03
CA PHE A 68 -4.72 -8.94 13.86
C PHE A 68 -4.77 -9.97 12.73
N ASN A 69 -5.48 -11.07 13.00
CA ASN A 69 -5.87 -12.06 12.00
C ASN A 69 -7.28 -12.54 12.33
N HIS A 70 -8.29 -11.83 11.83
CA HIS A 70 -9.69 -12.06 12.18
C HIS A 70 -10.58 -11.85 10.96
N PRO A 71 -11.62 -12.68 10.71
CA PRO A 71 -12.44 -12.62 9.50
C PRO A 71 -13.20 -11.29 9.29
N ASN A 72 -13.39 -10.50 10.35
CA ASN A 72 -14.10 -9.21 10.31
C ASN A 72 -13.17 -8.00 10.47
N ILE A 73 -11.85 -8.19 10.40
CA ILE A 73 -10.85 -7.11 10.49
C ILE A 73 -9.96 -7.21 9.27
N ILE A 74 -9.73 -6.09 8.57
CA ILE A 74 -8.88 -6.07 7.38
C ILE A 74 -7.48 -6.62 7.67
N SER A 75 -7.03 -7.55 6.82
CA SER A 75 -5.72 -8.17 6.95
C SER A 75 -4.61 -7.36 6.24
N LEU A 76 -3.61 -6.96 7.02
CA LEU A 76 -2.34 -6.44 6.49
C LEU A 76 -1.48 -7.61 5.99
N GLN A 77 -1.15 -7.59 4.70
CA GLN A 77 -0.38 -8.64 4.03
C GLN A 77 1.13 -8.38 4.08
N SER A 78 1.54 -7.13 3.95
CA SER A 78 2.95 -6.73 3.98
C SER A 78 3.08 -5.22 4.13
N TYR A 79 4.28 -4.75 4.48
CA TYR A 79 4.65 -3.34 4.39
C TYR A 79 6.08 -3.21 3.88
N LEU A 80 6.41 -2.06 3.29
CA LEU A 80 7.76 -1.72 2.86
C LEU A 80 8.00 -0.23 3.06
N TYR A 81 9.10 0.09 3.75
CA TYR A 81 9.54 1.46 3.92
C TYR A 81 10.77 1.72 3.05
N LYS A 82 10.65 2.70 2.15
CA LYS A 82 11.72 3.10 1.24
C LYS A 82 12.48 4.28 1.84
N LYS A 83 13.65 4.03 2.42
CA LYS A 83 14.40 5.01 3.23
C LYS A 83 14.83 6.24 2.43
N GLU A 84 15.17 6.05 1.15
CA GLU A 84 15.70 7.09 0.28
C GLU A 84 14.63 8.15 -0.03
N SER A 85 13.41 7.72 -0.29
CA SER A 85 12.26 8.60 -0.56
C SER A 85 11.40 8.90 0.67
N ARG A 86 11.67 8.23 1.80
CA ARG A 86 10.87 8.28 3.04
C ARG A 86 9.41 7.93 2.82
N GLU A 87 9.15 6.98 1.93
CA GLU A 87 7.80 6.54 1.57
C GLU A 87 7.47 5.22 2.27
N LEU A 88 6.25 5.12 2.78
CA LEU A 88 5.72 3.89 3.35
C LEU A 88 4.63 3.32 2.44
N TYR A 89 4.79 2.04 2.13
CA TYR A 89 3.88 1.23 1.33
C TYR A 89 3.29 0.15 2.23
N VAL A 90 1.98 0.10 2.36
CA VAL A 90 1.28 -0.94 3.13
C VAL A 90 0.30 -1.67 2.23
N LEU A 91 0.42 -2.99 2.22
CA LEU A 91 -0.34 -3.89 1.37
C LEU A 91 -1.40 -4.60 2.21
N TYR A 92 -2.65 -4.49 1.80
CA TYR A 92 -3.80 -5.13 2.42
C TYR A 92 -4.44 -6.13 1.46
N GLU A 93 -5.22 -7.05 2.02
CA GLU A 93 -6.21 -7.77 1.22
C GLU A 93 -7.25 -6.80 0.64
N LEU A 94 -7.85 -7.17 -0.50
CA LEU A 94 -8.95 -6.42 -1.14
C LEU A 94 -10.23 -7.24 -1.11
#